data_AF-A0A2E8Z666-F1
#
_entry.id   AF-A0A2E8Z666-F1
#
_cell.length_a   1.000
_cell.length_b   1.000
_cell.length_c   1.000
_cell.angle_alpha   90.00
_cell.angle_beta   90.00
_cell.angle_gamma   90.00
#
_symmetry.space_group_name_H-M   'P 1'
#
loop_
_entity.id
_entity.type
_entity.pdbx_description
1 polymer ?
#
loop_
_entity_poly.entity_id
_entity_poly.type
_entity_poly.pdbx_seq_one_letter_code
_entity_poly.pdbx_strand_id
1 'polypeptide(L)'
;MMVETIAGAGGNDSDGALDRFQSIWGGAWVPGRVTLTRLHLNFIPNRAGRGLAMLDLNLRDIHVVELSGGRVSKVMGLRTGTHLVNIRALGIGNLAPEIAQLAEAARKTPQRRR
;
A
#
# COMPACT_ATOMS: atom_id res chain seq x y z
N MET A 1 11.49 5.99 -3.07
CA MET A 1 10.58 4.83 -3.07
C MET A 1 9.55 5.06 -4.17
N MET A 2 9.10 3.99 -4.84
CA MET A 2 8.12 4.04 -5.91
C MET A 2 6.89 3.19 -5.56
N VAL A 3 5.69 3.63 -5.94
CA VAL A 3 4.42 2.88 -5.74
C VAL A 3 3.65 2.75 -7.05
N GLU A 4 3.10 1.57 -7.31
CA GLU A 4 2.19 1.26 -8.43
C GLU A 4 0.97 0.49 -7.88
N THR A 5 -0.21 0.68 -8.48
CA THR A 5 -1.45 -0.05 -8.13
C THR A 5 -2.04 -0.73 -9.36
N ILE A 6 -2.50 -1.97 -9.19
CA ILE A 6 -3.21 -2.74 -10.22
C ILE A 6 -4.63 -3.01 -9.71
N ALA A 7 -5.63 -2.59 -10.49
CA ALA A 7 -7.05 -2.69 -10.15
C ALA A 7 -7.59 -4.13 -10.09
N GLY A 8 -8.55 -4.29 -9.19
CA GLY A 8 -9.60 -5.31 -9.21
C GLY A 8 -10.83 -4.77 -8.45
N ALA A 9 -11.90 -5.56 -8.33
CA ALA A 9 -13.23 -5.05 -7.93
C ALA A 9 -13.58 -5.31 -6.44
N GLY A 10 -14.01 -4.28 -5.69
CA GLY A 10 -14.65 -4.35 -4.36
C GLY A 10 -14.92 -2.96 -3.75
N GLY A 11 -15.11 -2.84 -2.42
CA GLY A 11 -15.85 -1.70 -1.83
C GLY A 11 -15.55 -1.29 -0.39
N ASN A 12 -14.32 -1.40 0.11
CA ASN A 12 -13.90 -0.75 1.38
C ASN A 12 -13.22 0.62 1.15
N ASP A 13 -12.99 1.40 2.21
CA ASP A 13 -12.40 2.75 2.09
C ASP A 13 -11.00 2.74 1.46
N SER A 14 -10.21 1.69 1.73
CA SER A 14 -8.90 1.48 1.11
C SER A 14 -9.02 1.26 -0.40
N ASP A 15 -10.02 0.50 -0.85
CA ASP A 15 -10.31 0.27 -2.27
C ASP A 15 -10.65 1.60 -2.98
N GLY A 16 -11.46 2.46 -2.37
CA GLY A 16 -11.77 3.78 -2.92
C GLY A 16 -10.56 4.73 -3.03
N ALA A 17 -9.61 4.63 -2.09
CA ALA A 17 -8.34 5.35 -2.17
C ALA A 17 -7.45 4.82 -3.32
N LEU A 18 -7.46 3.51 -3.53
CA LEU A 18 -6.72 2.83 -4.60
C LEU A 18 -7.28 3.15 -5.99
N ASP A 19 -8.60 3.11 -6.15
CA ASP A 19 -9.29 3.49 -7.39
C ASP A 19 -8.94 4.93 -7.78
N ARG A 20 -8.99 5.86 -6.81
CA ARG A 20 -8.61 7.26 -7.04
C ARG A 20 -7.14 7.37 -7.44
N PHE A 21 -6.25 6.67 -6.74
CA PHE A 21 -4.83 6.69 -7.04
C PHE A 21 -4.55 6.19 -8.48
N GLN A 22 -5.16 5.07 -8.86
CA GLN A 22 -5.03 4.52 -10.21
C GLN A 22 -5.66 5.42 -11.28
N SER A 23 -6.79 6.08 -11.01
CA SER A 23 -7.40 7.01 -11.97
C SER A 23 -6.49 8.19 -12.33
N ILE A 24 -5.64 8.61 -11.40
CA ILE A 24 -4.75 9.77 -11.56
C ILE A 24 -3.39 9.36 -12.15
N TRP A 25 -2.84 8.23 -11.69
CA TRP A 25 -1.47 7.81 -12.04
C TRP A 25 -1.39 6.65 -13.03
N GLY A 26 -2.48 5.89 -13.22
CA GLY A 26 -2.49 4.66 -14.00
C GLY A 26 -1.54 3.60 -13.43
N GLY A 27 -0.91 2.82 -14.31
CA GLY A 27 0.16 1.86 -13.95
C GLY A 27 1.55 2.49 -13.86
N ALA A 28 1.65 3.80 -13.57
CA ALA A 28 2.94 4.46 -13.46
C ALA A 28 3.57 4.22 -12.07
N TRP A 29 4.88 4.01 -12.03
CA TRP A 29 5.64 4.05 -10.79
C TRP A 29 5.71 5.50 -10.28
N VAL A 30 5.11 5.78 -9.14
CA VAL A 30 5.05 7.13 -8.55
C VAL A 30 6.11 7.27 -7.45
N PRO A 31 7.05 8.25 -7.55
CA PRO A 31 8.00 8.51 -6.49
C PRO A 31 7.34 9.23 -5.31
N GLY A 32 7.61 8.79 -4.08
CA GLY A 32 7.06 9.43 -2.89
C GLY A 32 7.65 8.91 -1.59
N ARG A 33 6.96 9.28 -0.49
CA ARG A 33 7.27 8.83 0.87
C ARG A 33 6.16 7.93 1.38
N VAL A 34 6.53 6.74 1.88
CA VAL A 34 5.63 5.90 2.67
C VAL A 34 5.87 6.15 4.15
N THR A 35 4.80 6.17 4.92
CA THR A 35 4.79 6.22 6.38
C THR A 35 3.95 5.06 6.88
N LEU A 36 4.54 4.22 7.72
CA LEU A 36 3.86 3.10 8.36
C LEU A 36 3.48 3.49 9.79
N THR A 37 2.24 3.18 10.17
CA THR A 37 1.75 3.30 11.54
C THR A 37 1.20 1.94 11.98
N ARG A 38 0.68 1.85 13.22
CA ARG A 38 0.08 0.61 13.72
C ARG A 38 -1.21 0.20 12.98
N LEU A 39 -1.87 1.14 12.32
CA LEU A 39 -3.19 0.95 11.72
C LEU A 39 -3.22 1.25 10.22
N HIS A 40 -2.33 2.11 9.75
CA HIS A 40 -2.36 2.67 8.41
C HIS A 40 -0.99 2.63 7.73
N LEU A 41 -1.00 2.37 6.43
CA LEU A 41 0.11 2.61 5.51
C LEU A 41 -0.25 3.81 4.63
N ASN A 42 0.48 4.90 4.81
CA ASN A 42 0.26 6.15 4.09
C ASN A 42 1.35 6.37 3.04
N PHE A 43 0.97 6.82 1.85
CA PHE A 43 1.86 7.21 0.77
C PHE A 43 1.56 8.63 0.29
N ILE A 44 2.60 9.45 0.24
CA ILE A 44 2.53 10.83 -0.25
C ILE A 44 3.46 10.96 -1.47
N PRO A 45 2.92 11.20 -2.68
CA PRO A 45 3.70 11.46 -3.88
C PRO A 45 4.58 12.71 -3.73
N ASN A 46 5.80 12.69 -4.27
CA ASN A 46 6.69 13.85 -4.26
C ASN A 46 6.27 14.95 -5.24
N ARG A 47 5.55 14.59 -6.32
CA ARG A 47 5.21 15.51 -7.40
C ARG A 47 3.71 15.86 -7.31
N ALA A 48 3.40 17.07 -6.87
CA ALA A 48 2.03 17.56 -6.65
C ALA A 48 1.24 17.87 -7.95
N GLY A 49 1.90 17.87 -9.11
CA GLY A 49 1.36 18.41 -10.37
C GLY A 49 0.21 17.63 -11.03
N ARG A 50 -0.16 16.44 -10.56
CA ARG A 50 -1.32 15.67 -11.08
C ARG A 50 -2.45 15.49 -10.05
N GLY A 51 -2.45 16.31 -9.00
CA GLY A 51 -3.32 16.13 -7.85
C GLY A 51 -2.61 15.36 -6.75
N LEU A 52 -2.82 15.77 -5.50
CA LEU A 52 -2.29 15.11 -4.31
C LEU A 52 -3.08 13.82 -4.05
N ALA A 53 -3.00 12.86 -4.97
CA ALA A 53 -3.56 11.52 -4.77
C ALA A 53 -2.66 10.79 -3.77
N MET A 54 -2.79 11.17 -2.50
CA MET A 54 -2.24 10.43 -1.39
C MET A 54 -3.01 9.12 -1.27
N LEU A 55 -2.32 8.09 -0.79
CA LEU A 55 -2.91 6.79 -0.58
C LEU A 55 -2.80 6.47 0.90
N ASP A 56 -3.93 6.18 1.53
CA ASP A 56 -4.01 5.73 2.91
C ASP A 56 -4.69 4.36 2.91
N LEU A 57 -3.95 3.32 3.29
CA LEU A 57 -4.43 1.96 3.36
C LEU A 57 -4.56 1.54 4.82
N ASN A 58 -5.74 1.07 5.20
CA ASN A 58 -5.90 0.40 6.47
C ASN A 58 -5.16 -0.95 6.42
N LEU A 59 -4.29 -1.21 7.40
CA LEU A 59 -3.50 -2.44 7.45
C LEU A 59 -4.37 -3.69 7.59
N ARG A 60 -5.62 -3.57 8.05
CA ARG A 60 -6.58 -4.67 8.09
C ARG A 60 -6.95 -5.20 6.72
N ASP A 61 -6.99 -4.31 5.74
CA ASP A 61 -7.46 -4.61 4.40
C ASP A 61 -6.36 -5.28 3.55
N ILE A 62 -5.12 -5.33 4.07
CA ILE A 62 -3.99 -6.00 3.42
C ILE A 62 -4.01 -7.49 3.78
N HIS A 63 -4.44 -8.35 2.86
CA HIS A 63 -4.52 -9.80 3.11
C HIS A 63 -3.18 -10.50 2.96
N VAL A 64 -2.39 -10.10 1.96
CA VAL A 64 -1.13 -10.76 1.62
C VAL A 64 -0.04 -9.71 1.40
N VAL A 65 1.14 -10.00 1.95
CA VAL A 65 2.36 -9.23 1.72
C VAL A 65 3.36 -10.17 1.05
N GLU A 66 3.70 -9.88 -0.20
CA GLU A 66 4.64 -10.65 -1.00
C GLU A 66 5.91 -9.82 -1.24
N LEU A 67 7.08 -10.45 -1.10
CA LEU A 67 8.36 -9.85 -1.50
C LEU A 67 8.82 -10.52 -2.79
N SER A 68 9.10 -9.71 -3.81
CA SER A 68 9.53 -10.16 -5.13
C SER A 68 10.77 -9.36 -5.57
N GLY A 69 11.53 -9.86 -6.54
CA GLY A 69 12.66 -9.14 -7.14
C GLY A 69 14.05 -9.58 -6.68
N GLY A 70 15.07 -8.97 -7.30
CA GLY A 70 16.48 -9.40 -7.19
C GLY A 70 17.24 -8.85 -5.98
N ARG A 71 18.49 -9.29 -5.83
CA ARG A 71 19.39 -8.97 -4.69
C ARG A 71 19.52 -7.48 -4.36
N VAL A 72 19.47 -6.61 -5.38
CA VAL A 72 19.73 -5.17 -5.27
C VAL A 72 18.44 -4.33 -5.16
N SER A 73 17.35 -4.81 -5.75
CA SER A 73 16.08 -4.08 -5.78
C SER A 73 14.92 -5.05 -5.61
N LYS A 74 14.36 -5.05 -4.40
CA LYS A 74 13.16 -5.80 -4.06
C LYS A 74 11.92 -4.92 -4.24
N VAL A 75 10.82 -5.57 -4.59
CA VAL A 75 9.48 -5.01 -4.70
C VAL A 75 8.61 -5.74 -3.68
N MET A 76 7.82 -5.00 -2.92
CA MET A 76 6.84 -5.54 -2.00
C MET A 76 5.45 -5.35 -2.59
N GLY A 77 4.75 -6.46 -2.86
CA GLY A 77 3.35 -6.47 -3.25
C GLY A 77 2.46 -6.55 -2.03
N LEU A 78 1.49 -5.65 -1.91
CA LEU A 78 0.44 -5.66 -0.90
C LEU A 78 -0.88 -5.97 -1.61
N ARG A 79 -1.46 -7.13 -1.33
CA ARG A 79 -2.76 -7.51 -1.89
C ARG A 79 -3.86 -7.10 -0.93
N THR A 80 -4.74 -6.21 -1.37
CA THR A 80 -6.02 -5.97 -0.70
C THR A 80 -7.07 -6.94 -1.22
N GLY A 81 -8.33 -6.79 -0.80
CA GLY A 81 -9.42 -7.62 -1.35
C GLY A 81 -9.54 -7.51 -2.88
N THR A 82 -9.03 -6.43 -3.46
CA THR A 82 -9.37 -6.01 -4.81
C THR A 82 -8.16 -5.57 -5.61
N HIS A 83 -7.17 -4.93 -4.97
CA HIS A 83 -6.01 -4.34 -5.65
C HIS A 83 -4.71 -5.04 -5.26
N LEU A 84 -3.72 -4.91 -6.14
CA LEU A 84 -2.33 -5.19 -5.82
C LEU A 84 -1.54 -3.87 -5.83
N VAL A 85 -0.91 -3.55 -4.71
CA VAL A 85 -0.06 -2.36 -4.54
C VAL A 85 1.39 -2.79 -4.49
N ASN A 86 2.17 -2.39 -5.50
CA ASN A 86 3.59 -2.68 -5.56
C ASN A 86 4.40 -1.50 -5.02
N ILE A 87 5.29 -1.76 -4.06
CA ILE A 87 6.15 -0.76 -3.43
C ILE A 87 7.61 -1.15 -3.64
N ARG A 88 8.41 -0.25 -4.21
CA ARG A 88 9.84 -0.44 -4.42
C ARG A 88 10.65 0.55 -3.59
N ALA A 89 11.49 0.06 -2.69
CA ALA A 89 12.36 0.89 -1.86
C ALA A 89 13.69 0.21 -1.51
N LEU A 90 14.68 1.03 -1.15
CA LEU A 90 15.89 0.54 -0.48
C LEU A 90 15.50 0.08 0.94
N GLY A 91 15.96 -1.10 1.35
CA GLY A 91 15.64 -1.66 2.68
C GLY A 91 14.25 -2.29 2.82
N ILE A 92 13.47 -2.43 1.73
CA ILE A 92 12.12 -2.99 1.77
C ILE A 92 12.05 -4.43 2.34
N GLY A 93 13.18 -5.15 2.28
CA GLY A 93 13.29 -6.49 2.86
C GLY A 93 13.06 -6.55 4.37
N ASN A 94 13.35 -5.46 5.09
CA ASN A 94 13.11 -5.37 6.54
C ASN A 94 11.69 -4.86 6.84
N LEU A 95 11.12 -4.05 5.95
CA LEU A 95 9.81 -3.43 6.12
C LEU A 95 8.66 -4.39 5.84
N ALA A 96 8.82 -5.31 4.88
CA ALA A 96 7.73 -6.22 4.51
C ALA A 96 7.30 -7.18 5.63
N PRO A 97 8.22 -7.83 6.40
CA PRO A 97 7.84 -8.62 7.55
C PRO A 97 7.11 -7.80 8.62
N GLU A 98 7.55 -6.56 8.86
CA GLU A 98 6.93 -5.65 9.82
C GLU A 98 5.48 -5.31 9.42
N ILE A 99 5.25 -4.96 8.15
CA ILE A 99 3.91 -4.70 7.62
C ILE A 99 3.02 -5.94 7.72
N ALA A 100 3.55 -7.13 7.39
CA ALA A 100 2.80 -8.37 7.50
C ALA A 100 2.35 -8.66 8.94
N GLN A 101 3.23 -8.45 9.92
CA GLN A 101 2.91 -8.60 11.34
C GLN A 101 1.87 -7.59 11.81
N LEU A 102 2.00 -6.32 11.42
CA LEU A 102 1.04 -5.28 11.78
C LEU A 102 -0.33 -5.48 11.13
N ALA A 103 -0.37 -5.92 9.86
CA ALA A 103 -1.60 -6.26 9.17
C ALA A 103 -2.35 -7.41 9.87
N GLU A 104 -1.63 -8.47 10.25
CA GLU A 104 -2.18 -9.58 11.01
C GLU A 104 -2.69 -9.16 12.39
N ALA A 105 -1.92 -8.35 13.12
CA ALA A 105 -2.34 -7.81 14.42
C ALA A 105 -3.56 -6.90 14.29
N ALA A 106 -3.61 -6.07 13.24
CA ALA A 106 -4.73 -5.18 12.98
C ALA A 106 -6.02 -5.98 12.74
N ARG A 107 -5.97 -7.07 11.96
CA ARG A 107 -7.11 -7.96 11.71
C ARG A 107 -7.61 -8.67 12.96
N LYS A 108 -6.71 -9.12 13.84
CA LYS A 108 -7.05 -9.82 15.09
C LYS A 108 -7.67 -8.91 16.15
N THR A 109 -7.43 -7.61 16.06
CA THR A 109 -8.00 -6.66 17.03
C THR A 109 -9.51 -6.51 16.78
N PRO A 110 -10.39 -6.60 17.79
CA PRO A 110 -11.83 -6.35 17.59
C PRO A 110 -12.06 -4.88 17.24
N GLN A 111 -12.88 -4.59 16.23
CA GLN A 111 -13.31 -3.21 15.96
C GLN A 111 -14.23 -2.78 17.10
N ARG A 112 -13.75 -1.89 17.99
CA ARG A 112 -14.66 -1.16 18.88
C ARG A 112 -15.49 -0.25 17.98
N ARG A 113 -16.69 -0.71 17.61
CA ARG A 113 -17.73 0.13 17.00
C ARG A 113 -18.00 1.28 17.98
N ARG A 114 -17.73 2.51 17.53
CA ARG A 114 -18.28 3.72 18.16
C ARG A 114 -19.57 4.07 17.46
#